data_AF-A0A2G2FZK2-F1
#
_entry.id   AF-A0A2G2FZK2-F1
#
_cell.length_a   1.000
_cell.length_b   1.000
_cell.length_c   1.000
_cell.angle_alpha   90.00
_cell.angle_beta   90.00
_cell.angle_gamma   90.00
#
_symmetry.space_group_name_H-M   'P 1'
#
loop_
_entity.id
_entity.type
_entity.pdbx_description
1 polymer ?
#
loop_
_entity_poly.entity_id
_entity_poly.type
_entity_poly.pdbx_seq_one_letter_code
_entity_poly.pdbx_strand_id
1 'polypeptide(L)'
;MKNYISCIVLAFTASVGSGSLAHAQSYGQPTRYDQCQQRAQQISGYYGDVPDRYLDGGALRGAAKRANTVGAIAWIAGGSKKEIRKARKRAARHGALEGAIKRAIAKDKQRKKRERYQFEIQTCMSGGR
;
A
#
# COMPACT_ATOMS: atom_id res chain seq x y z
N MET A 1 -32.28 20.26 33.61
CA MET A 1 -32.84 21.34 32.77
C MET A 1 -32.10 22.64 33.10
N LYS A 2 -31.63 23.31 32.04
CA LYS A 2 -31.36 24.76 31.91
C LYS A 2 -30.19 25.41 32.70
N ASN A 3 -29.10 25.56 31.93
CA ASN A 3 -28.07 26.61 31.86
C ASN A 3 -28.44 28.01 32.38
N TYR A 4 -27.43 28.80 32.79
CA TYR A 4 -26.91 30.07 32.20
C TYR A 4 -25.83 30.65 33.15
N ILE A 5 -24.55 30.63 32.80
CA ILE A 5 -23.76 31.72 32.17
C ILE A 5 -23.87 33.08 32.88
N SER A 6 -22.78 33.50 33.55
CA SER A 6 -22.30 34.89 33.45
C SER A 6 -20.85 35.04 33.89
N CYS A 7 -20.04 35.43 32.91
CA CYS A 7 -18.67 35.89 33.02
C CYS A 7 -18.60 37.22 33.78
N ILE A 8 -17.64 37.38 34.70
CA ILE A 8 -17.01 38.69 34.92
C ILE A 8 -15.50 38.48 34.99
N VAL A 9 -14.84 39.07 33.99
CA VAL A 9 -13.42 39.30 33.85
C VAL A 9 -12.99 40.36 34.85
N LEU A 10 -11.92 40.10 35.61
CA LEU A 10 -11.09 41.16 36.19
C LEU A 10 -9.62 40.84 35.89
N ALA A 11 -9.06 41.63 34.99
CA ALA A 11 -7.64 41.75 34.70
C ALA A 11 -7.01 42.74 35.71
N PHE A 12 -5.75 42.51 36.13
CA PHE A 12 -4.62 43.42 35.91
C PHE A 12 -3.32 42.94 36.62
N THR A 13 -2.35 42.56 35.78
CA THR A 13 -0.88 42.81 35.78
C THR A 13 -0.07 43.06 37.07
N ALA A 14 1.06 42.35 37.17
CA ALA A 14 2.44 42.87 37.30
C ALA A 14 3.45 41.71 37.06
N SER A 15 4.21 41.67 35.95
CA SER A 15 5.67 41.98 35.87
C SER A 15 6.46 41.48 37.09
N VAL A 16 7.54 40.70 37.02
CA VAL A 16 8.68 40.61 36.09
C VAL A 16 9.37 39.27 36.38
N GLY A 17 9.77 38.52 35.36
CA GLY A 17 10.51 37.27 35.51
C GLY A 17 11.18 36.91 34.19
N SER A 18 12.29 37.58 33.90
CA SER A 18 13.19 37.30 32.78
C SER A 18 13.78 35.90 32.95
N GLY A 19 13.11 34.90 32.39
CA GLY A 19 13.56 33.52 32.34
C GLY A 19 13.36 32.99 30.93
N SER A 20 14.41 33.09 30.14
CA SER A 20 14.52 32.56 28.79
C SER A 20 14.06 31.10 28.68
N LEU A 21 13.66 30.75 27.46
CA LEU A 21 13.38 29.40 26.95
C LEU A 21 11.92 28.94 27.09
N ALA A 22 11.02 29.72 26.50
CA ALA A 22 9.98 29.10 25.69
C ALA A 22 10.67 28.30 24.57
N HIS A 23 10.98 27.03 24.84
CA HIS A 23 11.10 26.01 23.81
C HIS A 23 9.71 25.82 23.21
N ALA A 24 9.28 26.79 22.40
CA ALA A 24 8.26 26.53 21.40
C ALA A 24 8.87 25.48 20.48
N GLN A 25 8.48 24.22 20.67
CA GLN A 25 8.76 23.17 19.71
C GLN A 25 8.22 23.67 18.37
N SER A 26 9.13 24.13 17.51
CA SER A 26 8.83 24.39 16.12
C SER A 26 8.40 23.04 15.56
N TYR A 27 7.09 22.83 15.48
CA TYR A 27 6.52 21.75 14.69
C TYR A 27 7.06 21.95 13.28
N GLY A 28 8.01 21.08 12.94
CA GLY A 28 8.96 21.28 11.87
C GLY A 28 8.29 21.67 10.56
N GLN A 29 8.76 22.78 9.99
CA GLN A 29 8.45 23.12 8.60
C GLN A 29 8.77 21.89 7.73
N PRO A 30 7.84 21.42 6.88
CA PRO A 30 8.08 20.27 6.03
C PRO A 30 9.33 20.54 5.19
N THR A 31 10.29 19.62 5.26
CA THR A 31 11.55 19.77 4.53
C THR A 31 11.27 19.74 3.03
N ARG A 32 12.17 20.30 2.22
CA ARG A 32 12.10 20.18 0.76
C ARG A 32 12.00 18.71 0.32
N TYR A 33 12.65 17.81 1.06
CA TYR A 33 12.56 16.38 0.84
C TYR A 33 11.13 15.86 1.05
N ASP A 34 10.44 16.27 2.12
CA ASP A 34 9.06 15.85 2.39
C ASP A 34 8.09 16.29 1.28
N GLN A 35 8.27 17.50 0.76
CA GLN A 35 7.48 18.01 -0.38
C GLN A 35 7.76 17.20 -1.66
N CYS A 36 9.02 16.92 -1.95
CA CYS A 36 9.42 16.08 -3.08
C CYS A 36 8.91 14.65 -2.95
N GLN A 37 8.92 14.10 -1.73
CA GLN A 37 8.39 12.78 -1.42
C GLN A 37 6.88 12.72 -1.68
N GLN A 38 6.10 13.70 -1.21
CA GLN A 38 4.65 13.75 -1.46
C GLN A 38 4.35 13.80 -2.96
N ARG A 39 5.06 14.65 -3.71
CA ARG A 39 4.92 14.74 -5.18
C ARG A 39 5.27 13.42 -5.86
N ALA A 40 6.39 12.80 -5.47
CA ALA A 40 6.82 11.53 -6.03
C ALA A 40 5.83 10.40 -5.73
N GLN A 41 5.22 10.36 -4.55
CA GLN A 41 4.17 9.39 -4.21
C GLN A 41 2.93 9.57 -5.10
N GLN A 42 2.49 10.81 -5.33
CA GLN A 42 1.33 11.10 -6.18
C GLN A 42 1.57 10.70 -7.65
N ILE A 43 2.77 10.95 -8.18
CA ILE A 43 3.10 10.64 -9.58
C ILE A 43 3.36 9.14 -9.78
N SER A 44 4.18 8.53 -8.92
CA SER A 44 4.58 7.13 -9.05
C SER A 44 3.51 6.13 -8.57
N GLY A 45 2.61 6.57 -7.68
CA GLY A 45 1.67 5.70 -6.97
C GLY A 45 2.37 4.64 -6.12
N TYR A 46 3.61 4.90 -5.68
CA TYR A 46 4.40 4.07 -4.77
C TYR A 46 4.28 4.62 -3.34
N TYR A 47 3.77 3.81 -2.43
CA TYR A 47 3.57 4.16 -1.01
C TYR A 47 4.44 3.32 -0.07
N GLY A 48 5.48 2.67 -0.63
CA GLY A 48 6.32 1.70 0.08
C GLY A 48 6.22 0.29 -0.50
N ASP A 49 7.13 -0.57 -0.02
CA ASP A 49 7.20 -1.95 -0.46
C ASP A 49 6.02 -2.74 0.10
N VAL A 50 5.33 -3.46 -0.80
CA VAL A 50 4.26 -4.37 -0.38
C VAL A 50 4.89 -5.72 -0.07
N PRO A 51 4.72 -6.25 1.16
CA PRO A 51 5.26 -7.54 1.52
C PRO A 51 4.79 -8.62 0.56
N ASP A 52 5.68 -9.55 0.24
CA ASP A 52 5.45 -10.57 -0.77
C ASP A 52 4.11 -11.31 -0.56
N ARG A 53 3.68 -11.57 0.67
CA ARG A 53 2.39 -12.24 0.96
C ARG A 53 1.14 -11.52 0.41
N TYR A 54 1.22 -10.21 0.20
CA TYR A 54 0.12 -9.38 -0.32
C TYR A 54 0.17 -9.16 -1.83
N LEU A 55 1.25 -9.60 -2.50
CA LEU A 55 1.33 -9.54 -3.95
C LEU A 55 0.40 -10.58 -4.58
N ASP A 56 -0.47 -10.14 -5.46
CA ASP A 56 -1.38 -11.03 -6.15
C ASP A 56 -0.67 -12.07 -7.02
N GLY A 57 -1.35 -13.21 -7.17
CA GLY A 57 -0.83 -14.38 -7.88
C GLY A 57 -0.21 -15.42 -6.97
N GLY A 58 0.74 -16.16 -7.50
CA GLY A 58 1.40 -17.29 -6.86
C GLY A 58 0.96 -18.62 -7.47
N ALA A 59 1.94 -19.47 -7.74
CA ALA A 59 1.71 -20.76 -8.38
C ALA A 59 0.73 -21.62 -7.57
N LEU A 60 0.89 -21.65 -6.25
CA LEU A 60 0.06 -22.49 -5.40
C LEU A 60 -1.41 -22.02 -5.36
N ARG A 61 -1.65 -20.70 -5.26
CA ARG A 61 -3.00 -20.11 -5.27
C ARG A 61 -3.67 -20.27 -6.63
N GLY A 62 -2.94 -20.03 -7.72
CA GLY A 62 -3.44 -20.21 -9.08
C GLY A 62 -3.78 -21.67 -9.37
N ALA A 63 -2.91 -22.60 -8.97
CA ALA A 63 -3.14 -24.04 -9.10
C ALA A 63 -4.40 -24.49 -8.35
N ALA A 64 -4.52 -24.11 -7.08
CA ALA A 64 -5.66 -24.45 -6.25
C ALA A 64 -6.97 -23.89 -6.82
N LYS A 65 -6.99 -22.61 -7.23
CA LYS A 65 -8.17 -21.97 -7.83
C LYS A 65 -8.63 -22.73 -9.07
N ARG A 66 -7.75 -22.93 -10.05
CA ARG A 66 -8.12 -23.56 -11.33
C ARG A 66 -8.46 -25.05 -11.15
N ALA A 67 -7.74 -25.77 -10.28
CA ALA A 67 -8.03 -27.16 -9.97
C ALA A 67 -9.37 -27.35 -9.23
N ASN A 68 -9.76 -26.41 -8.37
CA ASN A 68 -11.06 -26.46 -7.70
C ASN A 68 -12.18 -26.09 -8.67
N THR A 69 -12.02 -25.05 -9.49
CA THR A 69 -13.01 -24.68 -10.51
C THR A 69 -13.26 -25.83 -11.49
N VAL A 70 -12.21 -26.40 -12.08
CA VAL A 70 -12.36 -27.52 -13.03
C VAL A 70 -12.83 -28.79 -12.33
N GLY A 71 -12.41 -29.01 -11.08
CA GLY A 71 -12.90 -30.14 -10.28
C GLY A 71 -14.40 -30.07 -10.00
N ALA A 72 -14.90 -28.89 -9.65
CA ALA A 72 -16.33 -28.66 -9.41
C ALA A 72 -17.14 -28.83 -10.70
N ILE A 73 -16.69 -28.24 -11.82
CA ILE A 73 -17.36 -28.38 -13.12
C ILE A 73 -17.42 -29.85 -13.55
N ALA A 74 -16.31 -30.58 -13.45
CA ALA A 74 -16.26 -31.98 -13.86
C ALA A 74 -17.06 -32.91 -12.93
N TRP A 75 -17.24 -32.53 -11.67
CA TRP A 75 -18.12 -33.25 -10.74
C TRP A 75 -19.60 -33.02 -11.08
N ILE A 76 -20.00 -31.78 -11.38
CA ILE A 76 -21.37 -31.44 -11.82
C ILE A 76 -21.70 -32.13 -13.15
N ALA A 77 -20.74 -32.22 -14.07
CA ALA A 77 -20.92 -32.88 -15.36
C ALA A 77 -20.99 -34.43 -15.29
N GLY A 78 -20.98 -35.03 -14.09
CA GLY A 78 -21.08 -36.48 -13.90
C GLY A 78 -19.84 -37.27 -14.32
N GLY A 79 -18.67 -36.62 -14.41
CA GLY A 79 -17.43 -37.25 -14.85
C GLY A 79 -16.95 -38.35 -13.90
N SER A 80 -16.24 -39.36 -14.43
CA SER A 80 -15.67 -40.40 -13.59
C SER A 80 -14.59 -39.85 -12.65
N LYS A 81 -14.42 -40.45 -11.45
CA LYS A 81 -13.39 -40.02 -10.47
C LYS A 81 -11.99 -39.90 -11.08
N LYS A 82 -11.64 -40.80 -12.03
CA LYS A 82 -10.33 -40.82 -12.70
C LYS A 82 -10.17 -39.63 -13.66
N GLU A 83 -11.20 -39.29 -14.42
CA GLU A 83 -11.19 -38.16 -15.35
C GLU A 83 -11.17 -36.82 -14.62
N ILE A 84 -11.99 -36.68 -13.57
CA ILE A 84 -11.98 -35.51 -12.69
C ILE A 84 -10.57 -35.29 -12.14
N ARG A 85 -9.89 -36.34 -11.66
CA ARG A 85 -8.52 -36.22 -11.13
C ARG A 85 -7.51 -35.81 -12.19
N LYS A 86 -7.58 -36.34 -13.42
CA LYS A 86 -6.72 -35.93 -14.54
C LYS A 86 -6.97 -34.48 -14.94
N ALA A 87 -8.24 -34.07 -15.05
CA ALA A 87 -8.64 -32.70 -15.38
C ALA A 87 -8.15 -31.71 -14.30
N ARG A 88 -8.33 -32.03 -13.01
CA ARG A 88 -7.82 -31.22 -11.89
C ARG A 88 -6.31 -31.08 -11.92
N LYS A 89 -5.55 -32.14 -12.24
CA LYS A 89 -4.08 -32.07 -12.35
C LYS A 89 -3.63 -31.15 -13.50
N ARG A 90 -4.26 -31.27 -14.68
CA ARG A 90 -3.95 -30.39 -15.83
C ARG A 90 -4.31 -28.94 -15.51
N ALA A 91 -5.47 -28.72 -14.92
CA ALA A 91 -5.90 -27.39 -14.46
C ALA A 91 -4.97 -26.82 -13.39
N ALA A 92 -4.50 -27.63 -12.44
CA ALA A 92 -3.54 -27.21 -11.42
C ALA A 92 -2.23 -26.70 -12.04
N ARG A 93 -1.68 -27.42 -13.04
CA ARG A 93 -0.45 -27.01 -13.74
C ARG A 93 -0.62 -25.68 -14.46
N HIS A 94 -1.71 -25.52 -15.21
CA HIS A 94 -2.00 -24.24 -15.87
C HIS A 94 -2.24 -23.11 -14.87
N GLY A 95 -2.98 -23.39 -13.80
CA GLY A 95 -3.22 -22.42 -12.73
C GLY A 95 -1.93 -22.02 -12.04
N ALA A 96 -1.00 -22.96 -11.84
CA ALA A 96 0.32 -22.69 -11.30
C ALA A 96 1.10 -21.72 -12.18
N LEU A 97 1.12 -21.98 -13.48
CA LEU A 97 1.81 -21.15 -14.45
C LEU A 97 1.21 -19.74 -14.51
N GLU A 98 -0.11 -19.63 -14.68
CA GLU A 98 -0.83 -18.35 -14.69
C GLU A 98 -0.60 -17.56 -13.39
N GLY A 99 -0.63 -18.25 -12.25
CA GLY A 99 -0.37 -17.67 -10.94
C GLY A 99 1.06 -17.15 -10.80
N ALA A 100 2.06 -17.91 -11.26
CA ALA A 100 3.46 -17.50 -11.26
C ALA A 100 3.71 -16.28 -12.16
N ILE A 101 3.11 -16.26 -13.36
CA ILE A 101 3.21 -15.12 -14.28
C ILE A 101 2.60 -13.87 -13.66
N LYS A 102 1.39 -13.96 -13.08
CA LYS A 102 0.76 -12.83 -12.39
C LYS A 102 1.62 -12.29 -11.26
N ARG A 103 2.26 -13.19 -10.51
CA ARG A 103 3.18 -12.84 -9.43
C ARG A 103 4.42 -12.09 -9.95
N ALA A 104 5.02 -12.56 -11.04
CA ALA A 104 6.14 -11.89 -11.68
C ALA A 104 5.76 -10.48 -12.17
N ILE A 105 4.59 -10.35 -12.80
CA ILE A 105 4.06 -9.05 -13.25
C ILE A 105 3.82 -8.11 -12.06
N ALA A 106 3.25 -8.61 -10.96
CA ALA A 106 3.03 -7.80 -9.76
C ALA A 106 4.34 -7.27 -9.16
N LYS A 107 5.40 -8.11 -9.12
CA LYS A 107 6.74 -7.69 -8.71
C LYS A 107 7.35 -6.66 -9.66
N ASP A 108 7.24 -6.84 -10.97
CA ASP A 108 7.77 -5.89 -11.95
C ASP A 108 7.04 -4.53 -11.87
N LYS A 109 5.72 -4.53 -11.64
CA LYS A 109 4.95 -3.31 -11.39
C LYS A 109 5.42 -2.58 -10.14
N GLN A 110 5.66 -3.29 -9.03
CA GLN A 110 6.22 -2.71 -7.81
C GLN A 110 7.60 -2.09 -8.07
N ARG A 111 8.48 -2.82 -8.77
CA ARG A 111 9.82 -2.33 -9.12
C ARG A 111 9.75 -1.05 -9.94
N LYS A 112 8.94 -1.02 -11.00
CA LYS A 112 8.73 0.18 -11.83
C LYS A 112 8.17 1.37 -11.05
N LYS A 113 7.24 1.13 -10.12
CA LYS A 113 6.71 2.17 -9.23
C LYS A 113 7.81 2.75 -8.34
N ARG A 114 8.64 1.90 -7.75
CA ARG A 114 9.80 2.29 -6.95
C ARG A 114 10.84 3.07 -7.77
N GLU A 115 11.16 2.61 -8.98
CA GLU A 115 12.08 3.29 -9.90
C GLU A 115 11.57 4.69 -10.25
N ARG A 116 10.29 4.83 -10.60
CA ARG A 116 9.67 6.15 -10.84
C ARG A 116 9.70 7.03 -9.61
N TYR A 117 9.36 6.48 -8.44
CA TYR A 117 9.40 7.23 -7.19
C TYR A 117 10.79 7.81 -6.90
N GLN A 118 11.83 7.00 -7.06
CA GLN A 118 13.22 7.44 -6.88
C GLN A 118 13.62 8.50 -7.92
N PHE A 119 13.24 8.30 -9.18
CA PHE A 119 13.49 9.26 -10.25
C PHE A 119 12.82 10.62 -9.99
N GLU A 120 11.56 10.63 -9.54
CA GLU A 120 10.82 11.86 -9.23
C GLU A 120 11.41 12.59 -8.02
N ILE A 121 11.82 11.86 -6.97
CA ILE A 121 12.55 12.45 -5.84
C ILE A 121 13.85 13.08 -6.31
N GLN A 122 14.66 12.34 -7.07
CA GLN A 122 15.94 12.82 -7.54
C GLN A 122 15.78 14.10 -8.39
N THR A 123 14.82 14.10 -9.31
CA THR A 123 14.52 15.25 -10.18
C THR A 123 14.05 16.48 -9.37
N CYS A 124 13.19 16.26 -8.38
CA CYS A 124 12.70 17.34 -7.51
C CYS A 124 13.81 17.92 -6.61
N MET A 125 14.69 17.07 -6.10
CA MET A 125 15.83 17.46 -5.25
C MET A 125 16.94 18.14 -6.06
N SER A 126 17.19 17.70 -7.28
CA SER A 126 18.19 18.29 -8.18
C SER A 126 17.78 19.65 -8.77
N GLY A 127 16.58 20.15 -8.47
CA GLY A 127 16.10 21.46 -8.89
C GLY A 127 15.27 21.48 -10.18
N GLY A 128 14.98 20.32 -10.78
CA GLY A 128 14.34 20.25 -12.11
C GLY A 128 15.22 20.81 -13.24
N ARG A 129 14.98 20.36 -14.46
CA ARG A 129 15.44 21.07 -15.67
C ARG A 129 14.56 22.28 -15.93
#